data_AF-A0A377AXT2-F1
#
_entry.id   AF-A0A377AXT2-F1
#
_cell.length_a   1.000
_cell.length_b   1.000
_cell.length_c   1.000
_cell.angle_alpha   90.00
_cell.angle_beta   90.00
_cell.angle_gamma   90.00
#
_symmetry.space_group_name_H-M   'P 1'
#
loop_
_entity.id
_entity.type
_entity.pdbx_description
1 polymer ?
#
loop_
_entity_poly.entity_id
_entity_poly.type
_entity_poly.pdbx_seq_one_letter_code
_entity_poly.pdbx_strand_id
1 'polypeptide(L)' 'MTRFCDHMTNALAGKQPKDATLTALAELATSADKLPYFTGADRAALTALTSVGRAILGKNQHSGSS' A
#
# COMPACT_ATOMS: atom_id res chain seq x y z
N MET A 1 32.52 -15.96 13.36
CA MET A 1 31.43 -16.53 12.54
C MET A 1 30.05 -15.94 12.87
N THR A 2 29.71 -15.67 14.14
CA THR A 2 28.40 -15.12 14.57
C THR A 2 28.09 -13.72 14.04
N ARG A 3 29.09 -12.83 13.94
CA ARG A 3 28.93 -11.43 13.48
C ARG A 3 28.29 -11.29 12.09
N PHE A 4 28.52 -12.25 11.20
CA PHE A 4 27.93 -12.26 9.86
C PHE A 4 26.45 -12.69 9.91
N CYS A 5 26.14 -13.73 10.67
CA CYS A 5 24.77 -14.20 10.86
C CYS A 5 23.88 -13.15 11.54
N ASP A 6 24.41 -12.44 12.54
CA ASP A 6 23.71 -11.35 13.23
C ASP A 6 23.41 -10.20 12.26
N HIS A 7 24.39 -9.86 11.41
CA HIS A 7 24.24 -8.82 10.40
C HIS A 7 23.18 -9.18 9.34
N MET A 8 23.18 -10.43 8.86
CA MET A 8 22.19 -10.92 7.91
C MET A 8 20.78 -10.99 8.51
N THR A 9 20.66 -11.37 9.78
CA THR A 9 19.38 -11.41 10.50
C THR A 9 18.82 -10.01 10.68
N ASN A 10 19.66 -9.05 11.09
CA ASN A 10 19.25 -7.67 11.27
C ASN A 10 18.89 -6.98 9.93
N ALA A 11 19.62 -7.30 8.85
CA ALA A 11 19.33 -6.78 7.52
C ALA A 11 17.95 -7.22 6.98
N LEU A 12 17.49 -8.40 7.39
CA LEU A 12 16.22 -8.98 6.96
C LEU A 12 15.04 -8.64 7.91
N ALA A 13 15.31 -8.36 9.19
CA ALA A 13 14.29 -8.09 10.20
C ALA A 13 13.34 -6.91 9.87
N GLY A 14 13.79 -5.93 9.09
CA GLY A 14 12.98 -4.79 8.66
C GLY A 14 12.23 -4.99 7.32
N LYS A 15 12.37 -6.14 6.66
CA LYS A 15 11.69 -6.41 5.39
C LYS A 15 10.30 -6.96 5.68
N GLN A 16 9.30 -6.51 4.92
CA GLN A 16 7.97 -7.13 4.99
C GLN A 16 8.09 -8.59 4.51
N PRO A 17 7.46 -9.56 5.21
CA PRO A 17 7.34 -10.93 4.72
C PRO A 17 6.72 -10.96 3.32
N LYS A 18 7.09 -11.94 2.50
CA LYS A 18 6.48 -12.10 1.17
C LYS A 18 4.99 -12.40 1.36
N ASP A 19 4.18 -11.39 1.11
CA ASP A 19 2.74 -11.45 1.16
C ASP A 19 2.18 -11.28 -0.26
N ALA A 20 1.23 -12.13 -0.63
CA ALA A 20 0.69 -12.16 -1.98
C ALA A 20 -0.13 -10.90 -2.28
N THR A 21 -0.76 -10.30 -1.28
CA THR A 21 -1.47 -9.01 -1.39
C THR A 21 -0.49 -7.85 -1.55
N LEU A 22 0.61 -7.81 -0.81
CA LEU A 22 1.68 -6.81 -1.02
C LEU A 22 2.32 -6.93 -2.41
N THR A 23 2.51 -8.16 -2.88
CA THR A 23 3.03 -8.42 -4.23
C THR A 23 2.08 -7.87 -5.30
N ALA A 24 0.78 -8.17 -5.18
CA ALA A 24 -0.24 -7.68 -6.11
C ALA A 24 -0.33 -6.14 -6.16
N LEU A 25 -0.09 -5.46 -5.03
CA LEU A 25 -0.05 -4.00 -4.98
C LEU A 25 1.24 -3.43 -5.62
N ALA A 26 2.38 -4.10 -5.41
CA ALA A 26 3.68 -3.68 -5.96
C ALA A 26 3.78 -3.89 -7.47
N GLU A 27 3.04 -4.86 -8.03
CA GLU A 27 2.98 -5.12 -9.48
C GLU A 27 2.17 -4.08 -10.26
N LEU A 28 1.45 -3.19 -9.57
CA LEU A 28 0.51 -2.28 -10.20
C LEU A 28 1.21 -1.09 -10.86
N ALA A 29 0.93 -0.84 -12.15
CA ALA A 29 1.54 0.26 -12.91
C ALA A 29 1.08 1.63 -12.37
N THR A 30 1.94 2.33 -11.65
CA THR A 30 1.59 3.62 -11.04
C THR A 30 1.32 4.68 -12.11
N SER A 31 0.27 5.47 -11.90
CA SER A 31 -0.12 6.54 -12.80
C SER A 31 -0.88 7.62 -12.02
N ALA A 32 -0.82 8.86 -12.50
CA ALA A 32 -1.58 9.96 -11.92
C ALA A 32 -3.08 9.67 -11.98
N ASP A 33 -3.82 10.20 -10.99
CA ASP A 33 -5.28 10.12 -10.94
C ASP A 33 -5.82 8.67 -10.98
N LYS A 34 -5.09 7.71 -10.41
CA LYS A 34 -5.53 6.32 -10.25
C LYS A 34 -5.59 5.92 -8.77
N LEU A 35 -6.60 5.14 -8.42
CA LEU A 35 -6.76 4.56 -7.09
C LEU A 35 -6.62 3.03 -7.16
N PRO A 36 -5.64 2.44 -6.46
CA PRO A 36 -5.59 1.00 -6.24
C PRO A 36 -6.78 0.51 -5.41
N TYR A 37 -7.37 -0.62 -5.80
CA TYR A 37 -8.40 -1.31 -5.04
C TYR A 37 -8.28 -2.82 -5.23
N PHE A 38 -8.79 -3.60 -4.26
CA PHE A 38 -8.75 -5.05 -4.33
C PHE A 38 -9.95 -5.61 -5.10
N THR A 39 -9.69 -6.55 -6.02
CA THR A 39 -10.73 -7.23 -6.81
C THR A 39 -10.98 -8.66 -6.33
N GLY A 40 -10.19 -9.13 -5.36
CA GLY A 40 -10.29 -10.43 -4.73
C GLY A 40 -9.11 -10.65 -3.79
N ALA A 41 -9.01 -11.86 -3.21
CA ALA A 41 -7.83 -12.26 -2.45
C ALA A 41 -6.59 -12.16 -3.35
N ASP A 42 -5.56 -11.47 -2.86
CA ASP A 42 -4.26 -11.31 -3.55
C ASP A 42 -4.35 -10.71 -4.96
N ARG A 43 -5.37 -9.88 -5.21
CA ARG A 43 -5.58 -9.22 -6.51
C ARG A 43 -5.91 -7.75 -6.32
N ALA A 44 -5.14 -6.90 -6.99
CA ALA A 44 -5.37 -5.46 -7.03
C ALA A 44 -5.55 -4.97 -8.47
N ALA A 45 -6.31 -3.90 -8.63
CA ALA A 45 -6.48 -3.20 -9.90
C ALA A 45 -6.51 -1.68 -9.65
N LEU A 46 -6.40 -0.90 -10.73
CA LEU A 46 -6.54 0.55 -10.69
C LEU A 46 -7.90 0.96 -11.24
N THR A 47 -8.55 1.88 -10.54
CA THR A 47 -9.67 2.63 -11.07
C THR A 47 -9.28 4.09 -11.29
N ALA A 48 -9.97 4.78 -12.19
CA ALA A 48 -9.78 6.21 -12.39
C ALA A 48 -10.32 6.99 -11.19
N LEU A 49 -9.49 7.85 -10.61
CA LEU A 49 -9.85 8.71 -9.48
C LEU A 49 -9.94 10.16 -9.95
N THR A 50 -11.17 10.64 -10.11
CA THR A 50 -11.43 12.01 -10.55
C THR A 50 -11.09 13.04 -9.47
N SER A 51 -10.90 14.29 -9.86
CA SER A 51 -10.73 15.41 -8.93
C SER A 51 -11.90 15.53 -7.94
N VAL A 52 -13.13 15.40 -8.44
CA VAL A 52 -14.35 15.39 -7.59
C VAL A 52 -14.31 14.21 -6.61
N GLY A 53 -13.91 13.02 -7.07
CA GLY A 53 -13.72 11.85 -6.22
C GLY A 53 -12.74 12.11 -5.08
N ARG A 54 -11.58 12.72 -5.37
CA ARG A 54 -10.60 13.12 -4.34
C ARG A 54 -11.16 14.13 -3.35
N ALA A 55 -11.89 15.13 -3.85
CA ALA A 55 -12.50 16.14 -3.00
C ALA A 55 -13.53 15.52 -2.03
N ILE A 56 -14.26 14.50 -2.45
CA ILE A 56 -15.19 13.76 -1.59
C ILE A 56 -14.42 12.92 -0.56
N LEU A 57 -13.44 12.13 -0.99
CA LEU A 57 -12.63 11.28 -0.09
C LEU A 57 -11.84 12.08 0.94
N GLY A 58 -11.40 13.29 0.59
CA GLY A 58 -10.64 14.19 1.46
C GLY A 58 -11.49 15.01 2.44
N LYS A 59 -12.83 14.89 2.42
CA LYS A 59 -13.68 15.55 3.42
C LYS A 59 -13.50 14.86 4.77
N ASN A 60 -12.76 15.52 5.68
CA ASN A 60 -12.69 15.12 7.08
C ASN A 60 -14.10 14.96 7.65
N GLN A 61 -14.40 13.76 8.19
CA GLN A 61 -15.59 13.52 9.02
C GLN A 61 -15.45 14.14 10.43
N HIS A 62 -14.41 14.94 10.69
CA HIS A 62 -14.24 15.67 11.94
C HIS A 62 -14.88 17.07 11.84
N SER A 63 -16.20 17.07 11.65
CA SER A 63 -17.06 18.19 12.03
C SER A 63 -17.78 17.79 13.32
N GLY A 64 -17.01 17.65 14.41
CA GLY A 64 -17.50 17.41 15.75
C GLY A 64 -16.87 18.44 16.66
N SER A 65 -17.68 19.35 17.16
CA SER A 65 -17.34 20.50 17.99
C SER A 65 -16.36 20.18 19.13
N SER A 66 -15.44 21.11 19.39
CA SER A 66 -14.91 21.40 20.71
C SER A 66 -14.81 22.92 20.86
#